data_AF-A0AA40KNX1-F1
#
_entry.id   AF-A0AA40KNX1-F1
#
_cell.length_a   1.000
_cell.length_b   1.000
_cell.length_c   1.000
_cell.angle_alpha   90.00
_cell.angle_beta   90.00
_cell.angle_gamma   90.00
#
_symmetry.space_group_name_H-M   'P 1'
#
loop_
_entity.id
_entity.type
_entity.pdbx_description
1 polymer ?
#
loop_
_entity_poly.entity_id
_entity_poly.type
_entity_poly.pdbx_seq_one_letter_code
_entity_poly.pdbx_strand_id
1 'polypeptide(L)'
;MEASNSELVKQLEFARHLVDYTTPYIIVFEHVRWLVAIGAVLCILLIWLLLLGALFCRCGSSGDKIRLTLLCGVFMACIISVILWAVFLVTLILSSHTEMLICRPLHDSNYSTMQAILETRIFLGKKLSIPLKDLFEKCRENEPAYPAFGLGNTMKLEQLTAYWTWSGFTRIILKIKVQLKTLRIFTPYLQQQLHNLLYACGLNLTEHRIAIQERIVNKDLEALSDQLDKVTEQMSDRLTARSLETIVINMQDLNQRRVKPLMRFQDELLYKLAALELQVKPLQQQINDSLTNLKTIQYYIDSQSDKIAQLKTKLYTDRLANYLDQWRFHVLSEMGNGVAKCRPLWDVMEGIKLLLCSHFLGNLSGFWFATFLCIVIMIASTPTAHVLSLVYKKFPSVVKNANLVTTRTEDPPTETNEQENWNTPE
;
A
#
# COMPACT_ATOMS: atom_id res chain seq x y z
N MET A 1 -4.65 -13.57 -15.96
CA MET A 1 -3.74 -12.83 -15.05
C MET A 1 -4.36 -12.63 -13.66
N GLU A 2 -5.66 -12.36 -13.52
CA GLU A 2 -6.32 -12.22 -12.20
C GLU A 2 -6.23 -13.46 -11.29
N ALA A 3 -6.27 -14.68 -11.84
CA ALA A 3 -6.12 -15.91 -11.04
C ALA A 3 -4.71 -16.10 -10.45
N SER A 4 -3.69 -15.46 -11.02
CA SER A 4 -2.30 -15.50 -10.52
C SER A 4 -2.10 -14.60 -9.31
N ASN A 5 -2.80 -13.46 -9.28
CA ASN A 5 -2.72 -12.52 -8.16
C ASN A 5 -3.45 -13.07 -6.92
N SER A 6 -4.58 -13.77 -7.09
CA SER A 6 -5.30 -14.33 -5.94
C SER A 6 -4.54 -15.48 -5.26
N GLU A 7 -3.81 -16.29 -6.02
CA GLU A 7 -2.99 -17.37 -5.46
C GLU A 7 -1.74 -16.83 -4.76
N LEU A 8 -1.08 -15.82 -5.35
CA LEU A 8 0.08 -15.16 -4.73
C LEU A 8 -0.30 -14.45 -3.41
N VAL A 9 -1.45 -13.77 -3.39
CA VAL A 9 -1.97 -13.11 -2.17
C VAL A 9 -2.28 -14.15 -1.09
N LYS A 10 -2.90 -15.28 -1.44
CA LYS A 10 -3.14 -16.38 -0.49
C LYS A 10 -1.85 -16.98 0.06
N GLN A 11 -0.82 -17.15 -0.76
CA GLN A 11 0.49 -17.64 -0.33
C GLN A 11 1.17 -16.65 0.63
N LEU A 12 1.05 -15.35 0.37
CA LEU A 12 1.57 -14.29 1.24
C LEU A 12 0.80 -14.22 2.58
N GLU A 13 -0.52 -14.34 2.54
CA GLU A 13 -1.36 -14.40 3.74
C GLU A 13 -1.07 -15.66 4.56
N PHE A 14 -0.84 -16.80 3.91
CA PHE A 14 -0.42 -18.03 4.59
C PHE A 14 0.94 -17.87 5.27
N ALA A 15 1.93 -17.30 4.58
CA ALA A 15 3.24 -17.03 5.16
C ALA A 15 3.14 -16.06 6.36
N ARG A 16 2.33 -15.01 6.23
CA ARG A 16 2.07 -14.06 7.32
C ARG A 16 1.38 -14.73 8.50
N HIS A 17 0.35 -15.52 8.26
CA HIS A 17 -0.35 -16.29 9.29
C HIS A 17 0.57 -17.30 9.96
N LEU A 18 1.50 -17.91 9.22
CA LEU A 18 2.49 -18.83 9.78
C LEU A 18 3.44 -18.09 10.74
N VAL A 19 3.92 -16.91 10.36
CA VAL A 19 4.77 -16.05 11.19
C VAL A 19 4.00 -15.58 12.43
N ASP A 20 2.78 -15.07 12.25
CA ASP A 20 1.93 -14.61 13.36
C ASP A 20 1.58 -15.78 14.31
N TYR A 21 1.43 -16.99 13.78
CA TYR A 21 1.20 -18.19 14.57
C TYR A 21 2.44 -18.67 15.32
N THR A 22 3.64 -18.66 14.71
CA THR A 22 4.88 -19.17 15.33
C THR A 22 5.52 -18.18 16.30
N THR A 23 5.41 -16.87 16.04
CA THR A 23 5.97 -15.81 16.89
C THR A 23 5.60 -15.95 18.39
N PRO A 24 4.33 -16.16 18.78
CA PRO A 24 3.99 -16.33 20.19
C PRO A 24 4.61 -17.58 20.80
N TYR A 25 4.75 -18.69 20.07
CA TYR A 25 5.42 -19.90 20.60
C TYR A 25 6.90 -19.67 20.84
N ILE A 26 7.58 -18.94 19.95
CA ILE A 26 9.00 -18.60 20.13
C ILE A 26 9.19 -17.70 21.36
N ILE A 27 8.31 -16.70 21.54
CA ILE A 27 8.35 -15.80 22.70
C ILE A 27 8.10 -16.58 23.99
N VAL A 28 7.09 -17.45 24.02
CA VAL A 28 6.79 -18.27 25.21
C VAL A 28 7.93 -19.23 25.50
N PHE A 29 8.50 -19.88 24.48
CA PHE A 29 9.64 -20.78 24.64
C PHE A 29 10.85 -20.04 25.24
N GLU A 30 11.20 -18.86 24.70
CA GLU A 30 12.29 -18.04 25.23
C GLU A 30 12.03 -17.60 26.67
N HIS A 31 10.78 -17.23 27.00
CA HIS A 31 10.41 -16.85 28.35
C HIS A 31 10.50 -18.02 29.34
N VAL A 32 10.01 -19.19 28.95
CA VAL A 32 10.13 -20.43 29.75
C VAL A 32 11.59 -20.83 29.92
N ARG A 33 12.40 -20.77 28.86
CA ARG A 33 13.84 -21.03 28.91
C ARG A 33 14.53 -20.13 29.93
N TRP A 34 14.20 -18.83 29.93
CA TRP A 34 14.77 -17.86 30.86
C TRP A 34 14.36 -18.13 32.32
N LEU A 35 13.08 -18.45 32.57
CA LEU A 35 12.59 -18.82 33.89
C LEU A 35 13.26 -20.10 34.42
N VAL A 36 13.40 -21.12 33.58
CA VAL A 36 14.10 -22.37 33.94
C VAL A 36 15.56 -22.09 34.26
N ALA A 37 16.23 -21.25 33.48
CA ALA A 37 17.62 -20.88 33.72
C ALA A 37 17.81 -20.14 35.06
N ILE A 38 16.94 -19.17 35.37
CA ILE A 38 16.97 -18.46 36.66
C ILE A 38 16.67 -19.40 37.82
N GLY A 39 15.65 -20.25 37.68
CA GLY A 39 15.32 -21.25 38.69
C GLY A 39 16.50 -22.16 38.99
N ALA A 40 17.17 -22.68 37.95
CA ALA A 40 18.37 -23.49 38.10
C ALA A 40 19.49 -22.75 38.84
N VAL A 41 19.78 -21.50 38.46
CA VAL A 41 20.81 -20.67 39.12
C VAL A 41 20.48 -20.40 40.59
N LEU A 42 19.22 -20.06 40.91
CA LEU A 42 18.79 -19.82 42.29
C LEU A 42 18.87 -21.09 43.15
N CYS A 43 18.47 -22.24 42.61
CA CYS A 43 18.59 -23.53 43.30
C CYS A 43 20.05 -23.88 43.58
N ILE A 44 20.94 -23.67 42.60
CA ILE A 44 22.38 -23.89 42.77
C ILE A 44 22.93 -22.94 43.84
N LEU A 45 22.64 -21.65 43.75
CA LEU A 45 23.09 -20.61 44.68
C LEU A 45 22.64 -20.90 46.11
N LEU A 46 21.39 -21.34 46.31
CA LEU A 46 20.89 -21.75 47.62
C LEU A 46 21.75 -22.85 48.25
N ILE A 47 22.13 -23.86 47.46
CA ILE A 47 22.96 -24.95 47.98
C ILE A 47 24.37 -24.47 48.31
N TRP A 48 24.97 -23.64 47.47
CA TRP A 48 26.26 -23.02 47.76
C TRP A 48 26.22 -22.18 49.03
N LEU A 49 25.16 -21.41 49.25
CA LEU A 49 24.97 -20.64 50.49
C LEU A 49 24.81 -21.55 51.71
N LEU A 50 24.11 -22.69 51.61
CA LEU A 50 23.99 -23.64 52.71
C LEU A 50 25.34 -24.32 53.04
N LEU A 51 26.10 -24.69 52.02
CA LEU A 51 27.42 -25.32 52.17
C LEU A 51 28.47 -24.33 52.71
N LEU A 52 28.52 -23.10 52.16
CA LEU A 52 29.42 -22.05 52.63
C LEU A 52 29.00 -21.51 54.01
N GLY A 53 27.70 -21.33 54.25
CA GLY A 53 27.17 -20.91 55.54
C GLY A 53 27.50 -21.90 56.66
N ALA A 54 27.50 -23.21 56.37
CA ALA A 54 27.97 -24.21 57.32
C ALA A 54 29.48 -24.11 57.63
N LEU A 55 30.29 -23.64 56.68
CA LEU A 55 31.74 -23.41 56.87
C LEU A 55 32.02 -22.11 57.66
N PHE A 56 31.27 -21.03 57.38
CA PHE A 56 31.44 -19.73 58.05
C PHE A 56 30.81 -19.64 59.45
N CYS A 57 29.76 -20.42 59.75
CA CYS A 57 29.13 -20.50 61.09
C CYS A 57 30.00 -21.16 62.18
N ARG A 58 31.28 -21.43 61.90
CA ARG A 58 32.28 -21.94 62.84
C ARG A 58 32.60 -20.97 63.99
N CYS A 59 32.13 -19.73 63.91
CA CYS A 59 32.28 -18.70 64.94
C CYS A 59 31.09 -18.72 65.93
N GLY A 60 31.03 -19.72 66.82
CA GLY A 60 30.20 -19.66 68.05
C GLY A 60 28.89 -20.46 68.08
N SER A 61 28.54 -21.24 67.04
CA SER A 61 27.33 -22.09 67.06
C SER A 61 27.63 -23.54 67.50
N SER A 62 26.68 -24.19 68.20
CA SER A 62 26.75 -25.62 68.57
C SER A 62 26.95 -26.50 67.33
N GLY A 63 27.88 -27.46 67.40
CA GLY A 63 28.25 -28.36 66.30
C GLY A 63 27.07 -29.18 65.74
N ASP A 64 26.02 -29.38 66.52
CA ASP A 64 24.79 -30.04 66.08
C ASP A 64 24.03 -29.24 65.02
N LYS A 65 24.03 -27.91 65.10
CA LYS A 65 23.38 -27.04 64.10
C LYS A 65 24.12 -27.08 62.76
N ILE A 66 25.46 -27.06 62.80
CA ILE A 66 26.31 -27.14 61.60
C ILE A 66 26.13 -28.48 60.89
N ARG A 67 26.07 -29.58 61.66
CA ARG A 67 25.82 -30.92 61.12
C ARG A 67 24.45 -31.03 60.44
N LEU A 68 23.40 -30.46 61.04
CA LEU A 68 22.06 -30.46 60.47
C LEU A 68 22.01 -29.66 59.16
N THR A 69 22.65 -28.49 59.11
CA THR A 69 22.75 -27.67 57.88
C THR A 69 23.52 -28.38 56.77
N LEU A 70 24.63 -29.06 57.09
CA LEU A 70 25.39 -29.86 56.10
C LEU A 70 24.57 -31.03 55.56
N LEU A 71 23.86 -31.77 56.42
CA LEU A 71 23.00 -32.88 55.98
C LEU A 71 21.80 -32.41 55.14
N CYS A 72 21.19 -31.28 55.52
CA CYS A 72 20.13 -30.66 54.72
C CYS A 72 20.66 -30.19 53.37
N GLY A 73 21.84 -29.56 53.32
CA GLY A 73 22.51 -29.17 52.09
C GLY A 73 22.83 -30.36 51.18
N VAL A 74 23.35 -31.48 51.73
CA VAL A 74 23.60 -32.72 50.99
C VAL A 74 22.31 -33.33 50.44
N PHE A 75 21.25 -33.37 51.24
CA PHE A 75 19.95 -33.90 50.80
C PHE A 75 19.35 -33.06 49.65
N MET A 76 19.35 -31.73 49.80
CA MET A 76 18.88 -30.82 48.77
C MET A 76 19.77 -30.86 47.51
N ALA A 77 21.09 -31.01 47.68
CA ALA A 77 22.03 -31.21 46.57
C ALA A 77 21.70 -32.45 45.74
N CYS A 78 21.39 -33.57 46.38
CA CYS A 78 21.01 -34.80 45.69
C CYS A 78 19.72 -34.62 44.86
N ILE A 79 18.67 -34.01 45.45
CA ILE A 79 17.40 -33.80 44.74
C ILE A 79 17.57 -32.83 43.57
N ILE A 80 18.22 -31.68 43.80
CA ILE A 80 18.42 -30.66 42.77
C ILE A 80 19.33 -31.19 41.66
N SER A 81 20.34 -32.01 41.99
CA SER A 81 21.21 -32.66 41.00
C SER A 81 20.41 -33.54 40.03
N VAL A 82 19.44 -34.33 40.50
CA VAL A 82 18.57 -35.15 39.63
C VAL A 82 17.76 -34.27 38.67
N ILE A 83 17.21 -33.15 39.17
CA ILE A 83 16.45 -32.20 38.35
C ILE A 83 17.35 -31.53 37.31
N LEU A 84 18.54 -31.08 37.71
CA LEU A 84 19.51 -30.43 36.82
C LEU A 84 20.01 -31.40 35.75
N TRP A 85 20.19 -32.68 36.07
CA TRP A 85 20.51 -33.73 35.09
C TRP A 85 19.42 -33.88 34.03
N ALA A 86 18.14 -33.88 34.42
CA ALA A 86 17.04 -33.92 33.48
C ALA A 86 17.02 -32.69 32.56
N VAL A 87 17.21 -31.49 33.12
CA VAL A 87 17.31 -30.23 32.35
C VAL A 87 18.50 -30.26 31.38
N PHE A 88 19.66 -30.73 31.84
CA PHE A 88 20.85 -30.91 31.00
C PHE A 88 20.58 -31.85 29.83
N LEU A 89 19.97 -33.01 30.06
CA LEU A 89 19.69 -33.98 29.00
C LEU A 89 18.73 -33.40 27.95
N VAL A 90 17.64 -32.76 28.37
CA VAL A 90 16.66 -32.15 27.45
C VAL A 90 17.30 -31.04 26.62
N THR A 91 18.08 -30.17 27.24
CA THR A 91 18.73 -29.05 26.54
C THR A 91 19.85 -29.52 25.63
N LEU A 92 20.60 -30.56 25.99
CA LEU A 92 21.61 -31.17 25.15
C LEU A 92 20.99 -31.85 23.92
N ILE A 93 19.90 -32.60 24.10
CA ILE A 93 19.15 -33.22 22.99
C ILE A 93 18.67 -32.12 22.04
N LEU A 94 17.97 -31.10 22.56
CA LEU A 94 17.43 -30.03 21.74
C LEU A 94 18.53 -29.25 20.99
N SER A 95 19.65 -28.96 21.66
CA SER A 95 20.82 -28.32 21.05
C SER A 95 21.43 -29.19 19.95
N SER A 96 21.62 -30.47 20.20
CA SER A 96 22.25 -31.41 19.25
C SER A 96 21.38 -31.61 18.00
N HIS A 97 20.06 -31.75 18.18
CA HIS A 97 19.14 -31.87 17.06
C HIS A 97 19.04 -30.58 16.24
N THR A 98 19.01 -29.42 16.90
CA THR A 98 18.96 -28.12 16.21
C THR A 98 20.23 -27.90 15.38
N GLU A 99 21.41 -28.21 15.93
CA GLU A 99 22.68 -28.14 15.20
C GLU A 99 22.70 -29.07 13.97
N MET A 100 22.31 -30.33 14.16
CA MET A 100 22.41 -31.35 13.11
C MET A 100 21.33 -31.21 12.03
N LEU A 101 20.09 -30.90 12.40
CA LEU A 101 18.93 -30.90 11.48
C LEU A 101 18.67 -29.55 10.83
N ILE A 102 19.11 -28.44 11.45
CA ILE A 102 18.82 -27.09 10.95
C ILE A 102 20.11 -26.38 10.55
N CYS A 103 21.05 -26.22 11.49
CA CYS A 103 22.20 -25.33 11.28
C CYS A 103 23.23 -25.88 10.30
N ARG A 104 23.57 -27.16 10.37
CA ARG A 104 24.46 -27.78 9.38
C ARG A 104 23.90 -27.72 7.96
N PRO A 105 22.63 -28.07 7.70
CA PRO A 105 21.98 -27.83 6.40
C PRO A 105 21.99 -26.38 5.92
N LEU A 106 21.79 -25.41 6.80
CA LEU A 106 21.81 -23.98 6.45
C LEU A 106 23.20 -23.42 6.22
N HIS A 107 24.24 -24.06 6.78
CA HIS A 107 25.64 -23.69 6.58
C HIS A 107 26.29 -24.44 5.41
N ASP A 108 25.64 -25.50 4.89
CA ASP A 108 26.10 -26.20 3.70
C ASP A 108 26.10 -25.25 2.49
N SER A 109 27.29 -25.01 1.94
CA SER A 109 27.48 -24.19 0.74
C SER A 109 26.66 -24.64 -0.47
N ASN A 110 26.26 -25.92 -0.52
CA ASN A 110 25.50 -26.47 -1.63
C ASN A 110 23.98 -26.55 -1.35
N TYR A 111 23.53 -26.25 -0.12
CA TYR A 111 22.12 -26.34 0.30
C TYR A 111 21.42 -27.64 -0.11
N SER A 112 22.18 -28.74 -0.24
CA SER A 112 21.74 -29.98 -0.86
C SER A 112 20.66 -30.70 -0.06
N THR A 113 20.79 -30.68 1.26
CA THR A 113 19.83 -31.23 2.21
C THR A 113 18.55 -30.40 2.25
N MET A 114 18.66 -29.07 2.26
CA MET A 114 17.53 -28.15 2.17
C MET A 114 16.74 -28.36 0.87
N GLN A 115 17.45 -28.52 -0.24
CA GLN A 115 16.83 -28.80 -1.54
C GLN A 115 16.06 -30.12 -1.51
N ALA A 116 16.65 -31.20 -0.99
CA ALA A 116 15.98 -32.50 -0.90
C ALA A 116 14.70 -32.44 -0.03
N ILE A 117 14.73 -31.70 1.08
CA ILE A 117 13.56 -31.47 1.93
C ILE A 117 12.48 -30.72 1.15
N LEU A 118 12.85 -29.65 0.44
CA LEU A 118 11.91 -28.82 -0.31
C LEU A 118 11.26 -29.57 -1.49
N GLU A 119 12.00 -30.47 -2.14
CA GLU A 119 11.50 -31.32 -3.23
C GLU A 119 10.59 -32.47 -2.74
N THR A 120 10.51 -32.70 -1.43
CA THR A 120 9.65 -33.74 -0.84
C THR A 120 8.17 -33.41 -1.10
N ARG A 121 7.31 -34.44 -1.20
CA ARG A 121 5.86 -34.29 -1.46
C ARG A 121 5.11 -33.45 -0.43
N ILE A 122 5.67 -33.28 0.76
CA ILE A 122 5.08 -32.45 1.83
C ILE A 122 5.20 -30.95 1.49
N PHE A 123 6.20 -30.56 0.69
CA PHE A 123 6.45 -29.17 0.31
C PHE A 123 6.10 -28.94 -1.15
N LEU A 124 7.07 -28.97 -2.08
CA LEU A 124 6.82 -28.67 -3.49
C LEU A 124 6.35 -29.88 -4.30
N GLY A 125 6.73 -31.10 -3.88
CA GLY A 125 6.43 -32.34 -4.60
C GLY A 125 6.95 -32.39 -6.05
N LYS A 126 7.83 -31.45 -6.43
CA LYS A 126 8.46 -31.32 -7.73
C LYS A 126 9.91 -30.90 -7.54
N LYS A 127 10.77 -31.32 -8.47
CA LYS A 127 12.16 -30.86 -8.52
C LYS A 127 12.21 -29.36 -8.80
N LEU A 128 13.12 -28.66 -8.14
CA LEU A 128 13.35 -27.25 -8.45
C LEU A 128 13.97 -27.11 -9.84
N SER A 129 13.58 -26.06 -10.57
CA SER A 129 14.13 -25.76 -11.88
C SER A 129 15.60 -25.31 -11.84
N ILE A 130 16.04 -24.76 -10.70
CA ILE A 130 17.41 -24.30 -10.45
C ILE A 130 17.86 -24.82 -9.07
N PRO A 131 19.12 -25.28 -8.92
CA PRO A 131 19.67 -25.64 -7.62
C PRO A 131 19.60 -24.48 -6.63
N LEU A 132 19.29 -24.77 -5.35
CA LEU A 132 19.17 -23.71 -4.33
C LEU A 132 20.47 -22.90 -4.17
N LYS A 133 21.63 -23.56 -4.34
CA LYS A 133 22.93 -22.89 -4.34
C LYS A 133 22.98 -21.75 -5.37
N ASP A 134 22.68 -22.05 -6.63
CA ASP A 134 22.75 -21.08 -7.72
C ASP A 134 21.72 -19.96 -7.53
N LEU A 135 20.52 -20.31 -7.05
CA LEU A 135 19.48 -19.33 -6.73
C LEU A 135 19.96 -18.34 -5.66
N PHE A 136 20.46 -18.85 -4.54
CA PHE A 136 20.89 -18.01 -3.44
C PHE A 136 22.15 -17.21 -3.75
N GLU A 137 23.08 -17.78 -4.52
CA GLU A 137 24.26 -17.05 -5.00
C GLU A 137 23.87 -15.87 -5.90
N LYS A 138 22.98 -16.08 -6.88
CA LYS A 138 22.46 -14.98 -7.71
C LYS A 138 21.72 -13.92 -6.89
N CYS A 139 20.94 -14.33 -5.90
CA CYS A 139 20.25 -13.38 -5.03
C CYS A 139 21.18 -12.63 -4.09
N ARG A 140 22.27 -13.26 -3.64
CA ARG A 140 23.35 -12.59 -2.92
C ARG A 140 23.99 -11.50 -3.80
N GLU A 141 24.25 -11.78 -5.07
CA GLU A 141 24.79 -10.79 -6.03
C GLU A 141 23.76 -9.75 -6.51
N ASN A 142 22.56 -9.71 -5.92
CA ASN A 142 21.49 -8.78 -6.28
C ASN A 142 21.08 -8.87 -7.76
N GLU A 143 21.04 -10.09 -8.29
CA GLU A 143 20.48 -10.36 -9.61
C GLU A 143 18.94 -10.18 -9.62
N PRO A 144 18.36 -9.92 -10.79
CA PRO A 144 16.91 -9.94 -10.95
C PRO A 144 16.34 -11.35 -10.74
N ALA A 145 15.15 -11.39 -10.15
CA ALA A 145 14.40 -12.58 -9.80
C ALA A 145 14.11 -13.45 -11.02
N TYR A 146 13.69 -12.87 -12.15
CA TYR A 146 13.29 -13.65 -13.33
C TYR A 146 14.38 -14.64 -13.81
N PRO A 147 15.64 -14.21 -14.06
CA PRO A 147 16.74 -15.13 -14.36
C PRO A 147 17.23 -15.93 -13.14
N ALA A 148 17.15 -15.38 -11.91
CA ALA A 148 17.59 -16.08 -10.70
C ALA A 148 16.73 -17.32 -10.36
N PHE A 149 15.41 -17.23 -10.54
CA PHE A 149 14.47 -18.34 -10.35
C PHE A 149 14.36 -19.27 -11.57
N GLY A 150 15.00 -18.93 -12.70
CA GLY A 150 14.95 -19.76 -13.91
C GLY A 150 13.61 -19.77 -14.60
N LEU A 151 12.82 -18.71 -14.41
CA LEU A 151 11.48 -18.59 -14.98
C LEU A 151 11.51 -18.56 -16.51
N GLY A 152 12.64 -18.20 -17.12
CA GLY A 152 12.83 -18.28 -18.58
C GLY A 152 12.67 -19.68 -19.17
N ASN A 153 12.86 -20.74 -18.38
CA ASN A 153 12.71 -22.12 -18.86
C ASN A 153 11.24 -22.53 -19.01
N THR A 154 10.34 -21.96 -18.21
CA THR A 154 8.92 -22.32 -18.18
C THR A 154 8.04 -21.24 -18.81
N MET A 155 8.39 -19.97 -18.64
CA MET A 155 7.65 -18.79 -19.10
C MET A 155 8.57 -17.86 -19.88
N LYS A 156 8.71 -18.07 -21.20
CA LYS A 156 9.51 -17.20 -22.08
C LYS A 156 8.85 -15.84 -22.25
N LEU A 157 9.39 -14.83 -21.59
CA LEU A 157 8.81 -13.48 -21.56
C LEU A 157 8.73 -12.87 -22.96
N GLU A 158 9.67 -13.21 -23.84
CA GLU A 158 9.71 -12.80 -25.25
C GLU A 158 8.50 -13.31 -26.03
N GLN A 159 8.00 -14.50 -25.69
CA GLN A 159 6.82 -15.07 -26.33
C GLN A 159 5.53 -14.52 -25.71
N LEU A 160 5.49 -14.34 -24.39
CA LEU A 160 4.32 -13.76 -23.71
C LEU A 160 4.06 -12.33 -24.17
N THR A 161 5.11 -11.52 -24.30
CA THR A 161 5.02 -10.10 -24.69
C THR A 161 4.91 -9.89 -26.20
N ALA A 162 4.87 -10.94 -27.02
CA ALA A 162 4.77 -10.85 -28.47
C ALA A 162 3.33 -10.54 -28.87
N TYR A 163 2.91 -9.28 -28.75
CA TYR A 163 1.50 -8.91 -28.91
C TYR A 163 0.94 -9.22 -30.31
N TRP A 164 1.79 -9.27 -31.33
CA TRP A 164 1.40 -9.67 -32.69
C TRP A 164 0.95 -11.13 -32.80
N THR A 165 1.35 -12.00 -31.86
CA THR A 165 0.85 -13.39 -31.81
C THR A 165 -0.47 -13.50 -31.05
N TRP A 166 -0.96 -12.42 -30.43
CA TRP A 166 -2.22 -12.46 -29.69
C TRP A 166 -3.41 -12.42 -30.65
N SER A 167 -4.11 -13.55 -30.73
CA SER A 167 -5.34 -13.67 -31.54
C SER A 167 -6.41 -12.67 -31.13
N GLY A 168 -6.51 -12.36 -29.83
CA GLY A 168 -7.40 -11.34 -29.30
C GLY A 168 -7.14 -9.94 -29.85
N PHE A 169 -5.86 -9.53 -29.89
CA PHE A 169 -5.46 -8.22 -30.41
C PHE A 169 -5.75 -8.10 -31.91
N THR A 170 -5.33 -9.10 -32.69
CA THR A 170 -5.59 -9.16 -34.14
C THR A 170 -7.09 -9.07 -34.43
N ARG A 171 -7.92 -9.80 -33.68
CA ARG A 171 -9.38 -9.77 -33.82
C ARG A 171 -9.99 -8.41 -33.50
N ILE A 172 -9.46 -7.69 -32.51
CA ILE A 172 -9.93 -6.34 -32.15
C ILE A 172 -9.60 -5.35 -33.27
N ILE A 173 -8.36 -5.37 -33.79
CA ILE A 173 -7.95 -4.51 -34.91
C ILE A 173 -8.83 -4.76 -36.15
N LEU A 174 -9.09 -6.02 -36.50
CA LEU A 174 -9.97 -6.37 -37.63
C LEU A 174 -11.43 -5.91 -37.47
N LYS A 175 -11.89 -5.68 -36.23
CA LYS A 175 -13.23 -5.16 -35.94
C LYS A 175 -13.34 -3.64 -36.10
N ILE A 176 -12.22 -2.91 -36.19
CA ILE A 176 -12.24 -1.46 -36.39
C ILE A 176 -12.61 -1.17 -37.84
N LYS A 177 -13.92 -1.04 -38.10
CA LYS A 177 -14.49 -0.64 -39.39
C LYS A 177 -15.14 0.72 -39.24
N VAL A 178 -14.49 1.76 -39.77
CA VAL A 178 -15.04 3.11 -39.81
C VAL A 178 -15.70 3.32 -41.16
N GLN A 179 -17.01 3.55 -41.19
CA GLN A 179 -17.76 3.88 -42.41
C GLN A 179 -18.12 5.36 -42.39
N LEU A 180 -17.41 6.17 -43.20
CA LEU A 180 -17.74 7.60 -43.35
C LEU A 180 -18.75 7.88 -44.47
N LYS A 181 -19.04 6.91 -45.36
CA LYS A 181 -20.00 7.07 -46.47
C LYS A 181 -21.43 7.35 -46.01
N THR A 182 -21.79 6.90 -44.81
CA THR A 182 -23.13 7.13 -44.24
C THR A 182 -23.26 8.52 -43.63
N LEU A 183 -22.15 9.26 -43.47
CA LEU A 183 -22.16 10.61 -42.91
C LEU A 183 -22.74 11.60 -43.92
N ARG A 184 -23.95 12.07 -43.66
CA ARG A 184 -24.64 13.10 -44.44
C ARG A 184 -24.63 14.41 -43.66
N ILE A 185 -23.69 15.30 -44.02
CA ILE A 185 -23.63 16.66 -43.45
C ILE A 185 -24.62 17.57 -44.19
N PHE A 186 -24.72 17.42 -45.51
CA PHE A 186 -25.68 18.15 -46.33
C PHE A 186 -26.92 17.29 -46.57
N THR A 187 -27.78 17.22 -45.55
CA THR A 187 -29.01 16.40 -45.62
C THR A 187 -30.02 17.00 -46.60
N PRO A 188 -30.92 16.18 -47.18
CA PRO A 188 -31.98 16.68 -48.06
C PRO A 188 -32.84 17.76 -47.39
N TYR A 189 -33.09 17.62 -46.08
CA TYR A 189 -33.82 18.61 -45.29
C TYR A 189 -33.08 19.95 -45.21
N LEU A 190 -31.78 19.94 -44.87
CA LEU A 190 -30.98 21.17 -44.80
C LEU A 190 -30.86 21.82 -46.19
N GLN A 191 -30.68 21.01 -47.23
CA GLN A 191 -30.69 21.49 -48.61
C GLN A 191 -32.00 22.22 -48.93
N GLN A 192 -33.16 21.62 -48.61
CA GLN A 192 -34.46 22.24 -48.83
C GLN A 192 -34.60 23.57 -48.06
N GLN A 193 -34.20 23.60 -46.78
CA GLN A 193 -34.28 24.81 -45.94
C GLN A 193 -33.43 25.96 -46.50
N LEU A 194 -32.20 25.67 -46.94
CA LEU A 194 -31.33 26.67 -47.54
C LEU A 194 -31.86 27.17 -48.89
N HIS A 195 -32.47 26.30 -49.71
CA HIS A 195 -33.12 26.72 -50.96
C HIS A 195 -34.37 27.58 -50.69
N ASN A 196 -35.19 27.21 -49.70
CA ASN A 196 -36.35 28.01 -49.31
C ASN A 196 -35.93 29.39 -48.79
N LEU A 197 -34.87 29.46 -47.99
CA LEU A 197 -34.33 30.72 -47.49
C LEU A 197 -33.73 31.56 -48.62
N LEU A 198 -33.00 30.93 -49.55
CA LEU A 198 -32.47 31.60 -50.74
C LEU A 198 -33.60 32.19 -51.59
N TYR A 199 -34.69 31.45 -51.79
CA TYR A 199 -35.88 31.91 -52.50
C TYR A 199 -36.53 33.11 -51.77
N ALA A 200 -36.69 33.03 -50.46
CA ALA A 200 -37.25 34.12 -49.65
C ALA A 200 -36.37 35.39 -49.67
N CYS A 201 -35.06 35.25 -49.88
CA CYS A 201 -34.14 36.39 -50.02
C CYS A 201 -34.13 36.99 -51.44
N GLY A 202 -34.72 36.33 -52.44
CA GLY A 202 -34.78 36.80 -53.84
C GLY A 202 -35.80 37.92 -54.10
N LEU A 203 -36.22 38.65 -53.07
CA LEU A 203 -37.25 39.68 -53.16
C LEU A 203 -36.76 40.91 -53.94
N ASN A 204 -37.53 41.33 -54.94
CA ASN A 204 -37.33 42.62 -55.59
C ASN A 204 -38.24 43.67 -54.96
N LEU A 205 -37.66 44.52 -54.10
CA LEU A 205 -38.39 45.55 -53.37
C LEU A 205 -38.49 46.89 -54.15
N THR A 206 -37.96 46.94 -55.37
CA THR A 206 -37.92 48.16 -56.20
C THR A 206 -39.32 48.73 -56.47
N GLU A 207 -40.28 47.89 -56.84
CA GLU A 207 -41.66 48.32 -57.09
C GLU A 207 -42.33 48.87 -55.83
N HIS A 208 -42.10 48.22 -54.69
CA HIS A 208 -42.61 48.67 -53.39
C HIS A 208 -42.02 50.03 -53.01
N ARG A 209 -40.73 50.22 -53.23
CA ARG A 209 -40.05 51.51 -53.00
C ARG A 209 -40.64 52.63 -53.86
N ILE A 210 -40.88 52.36 -55.15
CA ILE A 210 -41.48 53.34 -56.08
C ILE A 210 -42.89 53.71 -55.63
N ALA A 211 -43.72 52.72 -55.28
CA ALA A 211 -45.08 52.94 -54.80
C ALA A 211 -45.12 53.77 -53.50
N ILE A 212 -44.19 53.51 -52.56
CA ILE A 212 -44.12 54.27 -51.31
C ILE A 212 -43.66 55.70 -51.54
N GLN A 213 -42.80 55.97 -52.54
CA GLN A 213 -42.29 57.31 -52.85
C GLN A 213 -43.31 58.21 -53.57
N GLU A 214 -44.50 57.71 -53.88
CA GLU A 214 -45.54 58.51 -54.55
C GLU A 214 -45.98 59.70 -53.68
N ARG A 215 -46.33 60.82 -54.33
CA ARG A 215 -46.71 62.04 -53.62
C ARG A 215 -48.03 61.85 -52.88
N ILE A 216 -47.99 62.03 -51.55
CA ILE A 216 -49.19 61.99 -50.69
C ILE A 216 -50.20 63.07 -51.09
N VAL A 217 -49.70 64.26 -51.45
CA VAL A 217 -50.54 65.33 -52.01
C VAL A 217 -49.86 65.95 -53.22
N ASN A 218 -50.67 66.29 -54.24
CA ASN A 218 -50.19 66.86 -55.49
C ASN A 218 -49.67 68.29 -55.37
N LYS A 219 -50.05 69.02 -54.31
CA LYS A 219 -49.62 70.40 -54.03
C LYS A 219 -49.23 70.52 -52.57
N ASP A 220 -48.31 71.44 -52.30
CA ASP A 220 -47.94 71.78 -50.93
C ASP A 220 -49.11 72.50 -50.25
N LEU A 221 -49.74 71.82 -49.30
CA LEU A 221 -50.87 72.36 -48.57
C LEU A 221 -50.48 73.55 -47.69
N GLU A 222 -49.25 73.57 -47.19
CA GLU A 222 -48.75 74.65 -46.32
C GLU A 222 -48.58 75.92 -47.15
N ALA A 223 -47.85 75.83 -48.26
CA ALA A 223 -47.63 76.96 -49.16
C ALA A 223 -48.94 77.49 -49.76
N LEU A 224 -49.87 76.61 -50.15
CA LEU A 224 -51.16 77.03 -50.69
C LEU A 224 -52.06 77.64 -49.61
N SER A 225 -52.02 77.12 -48.38
CA SER A 225 -52.71 77.73 -47.24
C SER A 225 -52.19 79.14 -46.94
N ASP A 226 -50.87 79.33 -46.90
CA ASP A 226 -50.23 80.63 -46.63
C ASP A 226 -50.53 81.66 -47.72
N GLN A 227 -50.61 81.22 -48.98
CA GLN A 227 -51.02 82.09 -50.09
C GLN A 227 -52.48 82.51 -49.97
N LEU A 228 -53.36 81.58 -49.63
CA LEU A 228 -54.79 81.84 -49.50
C LEU A 228 -55.09 82.75 -48.30
N ASP A 229 -54.32 82.61 -47.22
CA ASP A 229 -54.40 83.47 -46.02
C ASP A 229 -54.05 84.92 -46.37
N LYS A 230 -52.91 85.15 -47.03
CA LYS A 230 -52.48 86.49 -47.50
C LYS A 230 -53.47 87.13 -48.46
N VAL A 231 -54.08 86.35 -49.36
CA VAL A 231 -55.13 86.86 -50.25
C VAL A 231 -56.35 87.27 -49.44
N THR A 232 -56.76 86.46 -48.47
CA THR A 232 -57.92 86.69 -47.61
C THR A 232 -57.77 87.98 -46.78
N GLU A 233 -56.58 88.25 -46.23
CA GLU A 233 -56.28 89.47 -45.47
C GLU A 233 -56.45 90.76 -46.29
N GLN A 234 -56.25 90.69 -47.60
CA GLN A 234 -56.30 91.84 -48.52
C GLN A 234 -57.68 92.04 -49.19
N MET A 235 -58.66 91.17 -48.91
CA MET A 235 -59.98 91.23 -49.55
C MET A 235 -60.87 92.31 -48.95
N SER A 236 -61.54 93.07 -49.82
CA SER A 236 -62.55 94.07 -49.43
C SER A 236 -63.90 93.44 -49.06
N ASP A 237 -64.24 92.29 -49.65
CA ASP A 237 -65.48 91.57 -49.36
C ASP A 237 -65.33 90.66 -48.12
N ARG A 238 -65.99 91.06 -47.04
CA ARG A 238 -65.93 90.40 -45.73
C ARG A 238 -66.58 89.01 -45.71
N LEU A 239 -67.60 88.77 -46.53
CA LEU A 239 -68.29 87.47 -46.54
C LEU A 239 -67.41 86.41 -47.21
N THR A 240 -66.86 86.71 -48.40
CA THR A 240 -65.92 85.81 -49.07
C THR A 240 -64.63 85.61 -48.25
N ALA A 241 -64.12 86.67 -47.59
CA ALA A 241 -62.93 86.57 -46.74
C ALA A 241 -63.12 85.55 -45.59
N ARG A 242 -64.24 85.61 -44.85
CA ARG A 242 -64.51 84.64 -43.76
C ARG A 242 -64.65 83.20 -44.25
N SER A 243 -65.24 82.99 -45.43
CA SER A 243 -65.33 81.65 -46.02
C SER A 243 -63.95 81.11 -46.39
N LEU A 244 -63.06 81.95 -46.93
CA LEU A 244 -61.69 81.57 -47.25
C LEU A 244 -60.85 81.33 -45.99
N GLU A 245 -61.01 82.14 -44.95
CA GLU A 245 -60.38 81.94 -43.63
C GLU A 245 -60.73 80.57 -43.04
N THR A 246 -62.00 80.14 -43.15
CA THR A 246 -62.42 78.79 -42.74
C THR A 246 -61.73 77.69 -43.55
N ILE A 247 -61.54 77.90 -44.87
CA ILE A 247 -60.82 76.95 -45.74
C ILE A 247 -59.34 76.88 -45.35
N VAL A 248 -58.70 78.02 -45.09
CA VAL A 248 -57.32 78.12 -44.60
C VAL A 248 -57.15 77.32 -43.30
N ILE A 249 -58.03 77.54 -42.30
CA ILE A 249 -57.96 76.82 -41.02
C ILE A 249 -58.13 75.31 -41.22
N ASN A 250 -59.12 74.88 -42.02
CA ASN A 250 -59.32 73.45 -42.31
C ASN A 250 -58.13 72.83 -43.05
N MET A 251 -57.49 73.60 -43.93
CA MET A 251 -56.33 73.18 -44.70
C MET A 251 -55.08 73.03 -43.81
N GLN A 252 -54.87 73.97 -42.88
CA GLN A 252 -53.84 73.87 -41.85
C GLN A 252 -54.08 72.67 -40.93
N ASP A 253 -55.33 72.43 -40.49
CA ASP A 253 -55.69 71.28 -39.65
C ASP A 253 -55.43 69.96 -40.39
N LEU A 254 -55.84 69.85 -41.65
CA LEU A 254 -55.59 68.69 -42.50
C LEU A 254 -54.09 68.46 -42.69
N ASN A 255 -53.32 69.52 -42.95
CA ASN A 255 -51.88 69.43 -43.13
C ASN A 255 -51.19 68.92 -41.85
N GLN A 256 -51.53 69.50 -40.69
CA GLN A 256 -50.92 69.15 -39.40
C GLN A 256 -51.34 67.78 -38.87
N ARG A 257 -52.63 67.43 -38.98
CA ARG A 257 -53.18 66.21 -38.38
C ARG A 257 -53.13 64.99 -39.29
N ARG A 258 -53.06 65.16 -40.62
CA ARG A 258 -53.08 64.05 -41.58
C ARG A 258 -51.83 63.99 -42.46
N VAL A 259 -51.50 65.08 -43.16
CA VAL A 259 -50.41 65.06 -44.15
C VAL A 259 -49.05 64.89 -43.47
N LYS A 260 -48.69 65.75 -42.51
CA LYS A 260 -47.40 65.67 -41.80
C LYS A 260 -47.17 64.30 -41.13
N PRO A 261 -48.14 63.71 -40.40
CA PRO A 261 -47.99 62.35 -39.86
C PRO A 261 -47.83 61.28 -40.93
N LEU A 262 -48.58 61.36 -42.04
CA LEU A 262 -48.48 60.39 -43.13
C LEU A 262 -47.12 60.47 -43.85
N MET A 263 -46.57 61.67 -44.03
CA MET A 263 -45.19 61.87 -44.54
C MET A 263 -44.16 61.23 -43.61
N ARG A 264 -44.31 61.38 -42.28
CA ARG A 264 -43.41 60.70 -41.32
C ARG A 264 -43.48 59.18 -41.43
N PHE A 265 -44.68 58.60 -41.58
CA PHE A 265 -44.82 57.15 -41.79
C PHE A 265 -44.22 56.69 -43.12
N GLN A 266 -44.36 57.49 -44.18
CA GLN A 266 -43.72 57.25 -45.47
C GLN A 266 -42.19 57.21 -45.33
N ASP A 267 -41.61 58.21 -44.67
CA ASP A 267 -40.16 58.27 -44.40
C ASP A 267 -39.68 57.08 -43.55
N GLU A 268 -40.40 56.72 -42.49
CA GLU A 268 -40.07 55.57 -41.64
C GLU A 268 -40.13 54.25 -42.42
N LEU A 269 -41.14 54.08 -43.27
CA LEU A 269 -41.29 52.90 -44.11
C LEU A 269 -40.17 52.80 -45.13
N LEU A 270 -39.77 53.92 -45.77
CA LEU A 270 -38.63 53.96 -46.68
C LEU A 270 -37.31 53.62 -45.98
N TYR A 271 -37.10 54.14 -44.77
CA TYR A 271 -35.93 53.79 -43.97
C TYR A 271 -35.88 52.29 -43.64
N LYS A 272 -36.99 51.71 -43.17
CA LYS A 272 -37.08 50.27 -42.87
C LYS A 272 -36.89 49.41 -44.12
N LEU A 273 -37.43 49.83 -45.26
CA LEU A 273 -37.28 49.13 -46.54
C LEU A 273 -35.80 49.15 -46.99
N ALA A 274 -35.13 50.29 -46.93
CA ALA A 274 -33.72 50.41 -47.28
C ALA A 274 -32.82 49.58 -46.36
N ALA A 275 -33.10 49.57 -45.05
CA ALA A 275 -32.39 48.72 -44.09
C ALA A 275 -32.56 47.23 -44.41
N LEU A 276 -33.77 46.80 -44.80
CA LEU A 276 -34.04 45.43 -45.23
C LEU A 276 -33.27 45.09 -46.52
N GLU A 277 -33.31 45.94 -47.55
CA GLU A 277 -32.57 45.74 -48.80
C GLU A 277 -31.05 45.59 -48.57
N LEU A 278 -30.49 46.36 -47.64
CA LEU A 278 -29.08 46.29 -47.26
C LEU A 278 -28.71 44.97 -46.58
N GLN A 279 -29.62 44.35 -45.83
CA GLN A 279 -29.37 43.09 -45.12
C GLN A 279 -29.63 41.85 -45.99
N VAL A 280 -30.62 41.91 -46.88
CA VAL A 280 -31.04 40.77 -47.72
C VAL A 280 -29.95 40.35 -48.71
N LYS A 281 -29.27 41.30 -49.36
CA LYS A 281 -28.21 40.99 -50.34
C LYS A 281 -27.02 40.21 -49.75
N PRO A 282 -26.38 40.64 -48.65
CA PRO A 282 -25.34 39.86 -48.00
C PRO A 282 -25.82 38.49 -47.52
N LEU A 283 -27.04 38.41 -46.99
CA LEU A 283 -27.62 37.15 -46.53
C LEU A 283 -27.78 36.16 -47.70
N GLN A 284 -28.29 36.62 -48.83
CA GLN A 284 -28.42 35.81 -50.05
C GLN A 284 -27.06 35.23 -50.50
N GLN A 285 -26.02 36.07 -50.49
CA GLN A 285 -24.66 35.64 -50.84
C GLN A 285 -24.14 34.58 -49.87
N GLN A 286 -24.28 34.80 -48.56
CA GLN A 286 -23.85 33.84 -47.53
C GLN A 286 -24.57 32.49 -47.65
N ILE A 287 -25.86 32.48 -47.99
CA ILE A 287 -26.61 31.23 -48.21
C ILE A 287 -26.07 30.49 -49.43
N ASN A 288 -25.80 31.20 -50.53
CA ASN A 288 -25.26 30.60 -51.75
C ASN A 288 -23.84 30.03 -51.54
N ASP A 289 -23.00 30.75 -50.80
CA ASP A 289 -21.67 30.30 -50.42
C ASP A 289 -21.76 29.06 -49.51
N SER A 290 -22.68 29.08 -48.54
CA SER A 290 -22.93 27.94 -47.65
C SER A 290 -23.40 26.71 -48.40
N LEU A 291 -24.33 26.86 -49.36
CA LEU A 291 -24.79 25.78 -50.24
C LEU A 291 -23.62 25.16 -51.02
N THR A 292 -22.76 26.01 -51.61
CA THR A 292 -21.60 25.57 -52.39
C THR A 292 -20.58 24.84 -51.51
N ASN A 293 -20.28 25.39 -50.34
CA ASN A 293 -19.35 24.80 -49.37
C ASN A 293 -19.86 23.46 -48.85
N LEU A 294 -21.14 23.37 -48.45
CA LEU A 294 -21.75 22.13 -47.96
C LEU A 294 -21.77 21.04 -49.05
N LYS A 295 -22.07 21.41 -50.30
CA LYS A 295 -22.01 20.49 -51.44
C LYS A 295 -20.59 19.96 -51.67
N THR A 296 -19.59 20.83 -51.57
CA THR A 296 -18.17 20.46 -51.69
C THR A 296 -17.73 19.53 -50.57
N ILE A 297 -18.12 19.82 -49.32
CA ILE A 297 -17.84 18.96 -48.17
C ILE A 297 -18.48 17.59 -48.35
N GLN A 298 -19.75 17.53 -48.76
CA GLN A 298 -20.43 16.25 -48.99
C GLN A 298 -19.78 15.46 -50.13
N TYR A 299 -19.37 16.13 -51.22
CA TYR A 299 -18.62 15.49 -52.30
C TYR A 299 -17.28 14.91 -51.83
N TYR A 300 -16.55 15.65 -50.99
CA TYR A 300 -15.28 15.18 -50.44
C TYR A 300 -15.47 13.96 -49.53
N ILE A 301 -16.52 13.96 -48.70
CA ILE A 301 -16.90 12.79 -47.89
C ILE A 301 -17.26 11.62 -48.80
N ASP A 302 -18.13 11.81 -49.78
CA ASP A 302 -18.61 10.72 -50.64
C ASP A 302 -17.46 10.11 -51.48
N SER A 303 -16.47 10.91 -51.90
CA SER A 303 -15.36 10.47 -52.75
C SER A 303 -14.10 9.99 -52.01
N GLN A 304 -13.76 10.59 -50.86
CA GLN A 304 -12.51 10.30 -50.13
C GLN A 304 -12.72 9.62 -48.76
N SER A 305 -13.96 9.41 -48.33
CA SER A 305 -14.30 8.78 -47.04
C SER A 305 -13.52 7.51 -46.75
N ASP A 306 -13.48 6.56 -47.69
CA ASP A 306 -12.81 5.27 -47.50
C ASP A 306 -11.30 5.45 -47.28
N LYS A 307 -10.65 6.31 -48.06
CA LYS A 307 -9.20 6.57 -47.94
C LYS A 307 -8.88 7.24 -46.60
N ILE A 308 -9.69 8.20 -46.18
CA ILE A 308 -9.53 8.89 -44.89
C ILE A 308 -9.76 7.90 -43.74
N ALA A 309 -10.80 7.07 -43.83
CA ALA A 309 -11.10 6.04 -42.85
C ALA A 309 -9.94 5.06 -42.69
N GLN A 310 -9.42 4.54 -43.81
CA GLN A 310 -8.27 3.62 -43.82
C GLN A 310 -7.01 4.27 -43.26
N LEU A 311 -6.68 5.49 -43.67
CA LEU A 311 -5.51 6.22 -43.19
C LEU A 311 -5.59 6.47 -41.67
N LYS A 312 -6.72 6.96 -41.17
CA LYS A 312 -6.90 7.24 -39.74
C LYS A 312 -6.96 5.96 -38.91
N THR A 313 -7.58 4.90 -39.42
CA THR A 313 -7.60 3.58 -38.77
C THR A 313 -6.19 2.99 -38.68
N LYS A 314 -5.39 3.10 -39.74
CA LYS A 314 -3.98 2.69 -39.75
C LYS A 314 -3.17 3.47 -38.73
N LEU A 315 -3.23 4.80 -38.75
CA LEU A 315 -2.53 5.65 -37.77
C LEU A 315 -2.90 5.32 -36.32
N TYR A 316 -4.18 5.03 -36.05
CA TYR A 316 -4.64 4.59 -34.73
C TYR A 316 -4.06 3.23 -34.34
N THR A 317 -4.08 2.27 -35.27
CA THR A 317 -3.54 0.91 -35.06
C THR A 317 -2.04 0.93 -34.83
N ASP A 318 -1.30 1.70 -35.64
CA ASP A 318 0.16 1.86 -35.52
C ASP A 318 0.53 2.50 -34.18
N ARG A 319 -0.24 3.49 -33.72
CA ARG A 319 -0.05 4.07 -32.38
C ARG A 319 -0.26 3.05 -31.27
N LEU A 320 -1.28 2.21 -31.37
CA LEU A 320 -1.56 1.17 -30.39
C LEU A 320 -0.45 0.10 -30.36
N ALA A 321 0.02 -0.32 -31.54
CA ALA A 321 1.17 -1.20 -31.68
C ALA A 321 2.41 -0.61 -31.02
N ASN A 322 2.70 0.67 -31.26
CA ASN A 322 3.83 1.37 -30.65
C ASN A 322 3.76 1.45 -29.11
N TYR A 323 2.56 1.55 -28.52
CA TYR A 323 2.42 1.45 -27.06
C TYR A 323 2.72 0.04 -26.55
N LEU A 324 2.31 -0.99 -27.29
CA LEU A 324 2.60 -2.38 -26.93
C LEU A 324 4.10 -2.71 -27.09
N ASP A 325 4.78 -2.12 -28.09
CA ASP A 325 6.23 -2.23 -28.23
C ASP A 325 6.97 -1.58 -27.05
N GLN A 326 6.57 -0.36 -26.66
CA GLN A 326 7.14 0.30 -25.49
C GLN A 326 6.93 -0.52 -24.21
N TRP A 327 5.71 -1.04 -24.01
CA TRP A 327 5.41 -1.93 -22.88
C TRP A 327 6.26 -3.20 -22.91
N ARG A 328 6.39 -3.86 -24.08
CA ARG A 328 7.24 -5.04 -24.25
C ARG A 328 8.69 -4.73 -23.89
N PHE A 329 9.25 -3.65 -24.43
CA PHE A 329 10.62 -3.23 -24.15
C PHE A 329 10.83 -2.98 -22.66
N HIS A 330 9.91 -2.24 -22.03
CA HIS A 330 9.95 -1.96 -20.61
C HIS A 330 9.91 -3.26 -19.78
N VAL A 331 8.96 -4.17 -20.05
CA VAL A 331 8.83 -5.43 -19.31
C VAL A 331 10.07 -6.31 -19.46
N LEU A 332 10.63 -6.44 -20.66
CA LEU A 332 11.85 -7.22 -20.90
C LEU A 332 13.06 -6.60 -20.17
N SER A 333 13.19 -5.27 -20.22
CA SER A 333 14.26 -4.55 -19.54
C SER A 333 14.14 -4.65 -18.02
N GLU A 334 12.96 -4.44 -17.45
CA GLU A 334 12.76 -4.44 -16.00
C GLU A 334 12.86 -5.83 -15.38
N MET A 335 12.34 -6.86 -16.06
CA MET A 335 12.49 -8.24 -15.61
C MET A 335 13.91 -8.76 -15.79
N GLY A 336 14.63 -8.26 -16.80
CA GLY A 336 16.02 -8.63 -17.07
C GLY A 336 17.05 -7.89 -16.22
N ASN A 337 16.79 -6.63 -15.83
CA ASN A 337 17.81 -5.75 -15.24
C ASN A 337 17.37 -5.02 -13.96
N GLY A 338 16.15 -4.51 -13.89
CA GLY A 338 15.85 -3.32 -13.08
C GLY A 338 15.08 -3.54 -11.78
N VAL A 339 13.80 -3.94 -11.86
CA VAL A 339 12.86 -3.70 -10.75
C VAL A 339 12.63 -4.91 -9.83
N ALA A 340 12.64 -6.12 -10.37
CA ALA A 340 12.32 -7.32 -9.58
C ALA A 340 13.60 -7.99 -9.04
N LYS A 341 14.35 -7.34 -8.14
CA LYS A 341 15.57 -7.92 -7.55
C LYS A 341 15.25 -9.01 -6.53
N CYS A 342 16.12 -10.02 -6.39
CA CYS A 342 15.92 -11.10 -5.41
C CYS A 342 16.81 -11.00 -4.16
N ARG A 343 17.56 -9.90 -3.97
CA ARG A 343 18.35 -9.66 -2.75
C ARG A 343 17.57 -9.76 -1.42
N PRO A 344 16.33 -9.25 -1.32
CA PRO A 344 15.56 -9.40 -0.07
C PRO A 344 15.34 -10.85 0.35
N LEU A 345 15.27 -11.80 -0.59
CA LEU A 345 15.16 -13.22 -0.28
C LEU A 345 16.43 -13.73 0.40
N TRP A 346 17.60 -13.34 -0.12
CA TRP A 346 18.88 -13.71 0.47
C TRP A 346 19.02 -13.12 1.89
N ASP A 347 18.66 -11.85 2.07
CA ASP A 347 18.78 -11.18 3.37
C ASP A 347 17.88 -11.82 4.43
N VAL A 348 16.66 -12.24 4.05
CA VAL A 348 15.75 -12.99 4.95
C VAL A 348 16.35 -14.34 5.32
N MET A 349 16.88 -15.09 4.35
CA MET A 349 17.47 -16.40 4.60
C MET A 349 18.72 -16.30 5.50
N GLU A 350 19.62 -15.35 5.24
CA GLU A 350 20.79 -15.12 6.10
C GLU A 350 20.37 -14.65 7.50
N GLY A 351 19.33 -13.83 7.60
CA GLY A 351 18.73 -13.42 8.87
C GLY A 351 18.20 -14.61 9.69
N ILE A 352 17.47 -15.54 9.04
CA ILE A 352 16.97 -16.77 9.67
C ILE A 352 18.15 -17.62 10.16
N LYS A 353 19.19 -17.79 9.34
CA LYS A 353 20.39 -18.54 9.69
C LYS A 353 21.09 -17.95 10.91
N LEU A 354 21.31 -16.64 10.95
CA LEU A 354 21.93 -15.97 12.09
C LEU A 354 21.08 -16.09 13.36
N LEU A 355 19.76 -15.91 13.24
CA LEU A 355 18.85 -16.00 14.38
C LEU A 355 18.82 -17.40 15.00
N LEU A 356 18.63 -18.45 14.19
CA LEU A 356 18.53 -19.83 14.69
C LEU A 356 19.87 -20.39 15.14
N CYS A 357 20.94 -20.15 14.38
CA CYS A 357 22.21 -20.84 14.61
C CYS A 357 23.16 -20.05 15.51
N SER A 358 23.17 -18.72 15.42
CA SER A 358 24.01 -17.92 16.32
C SER A 358 23.30 -17.60 17.62
N HIS A 359 22.07 -17.06 17.54
CA HIS A 359 21.40 -16.55 18.74
C HIS A 359 20.72 -17.66 19.54
N PHE A 360 19.91 -18.50 18.90
CA PHE A 360 19.15 -19.53 19.62
C PHE A 360 20.04 -20.70 20.05
N LEU A 361 20.69 -21.36 19.09
CA LEU A 361 21.54 -22.51 19.36
C LEU A 361 22.78 -22.17 20.21
N GLY A 362 23.42 -21.01 19.97
CA GLY A 362 24.56 -20.56 20.77
C GLY A 362 24.21 -20.40 22.25
N ASN A 363 23.07 -19.77 22.55
CA ASN A 363 22.58 -19.61 23.92
C ASN A 363 22.22 -20.95 24.58
N LEU A 364 21.56 -21.85 23.84
CA LEU A 364 21.21 -23.18 24.34
C LEU A 364 22.47 -24.02 24.61
N SER A 365 23.48 -23.88 23.75
CA SER A 365 24.78 -24.55 23.89
C SER A 365 25.54 -24.11 25.13
N GLY A 366 25.61 -22.79 25.36
CA GLY A 366 26.21 -22.24 26.57
C GLY A 366 25.47 -22.67 27.84
N PHE A 367 24.14 -22.74 27.78
CA PHE A 367 23.32 -23.12 28.94
C PHE A 367 23.53 -24.57 29.39
N TRP A 368 23.50 -25.54 28.47
CA TRP A 368 23.72 -26.94 28.86
C TRP A 368 25.14 -27.14 29.38
N PHE A 369 26.14 -26.48 28.76
CA PHE A 369 27.54 -26.60 29.16
C PHE A 369 27.77 -26.06 30.57
N ALA A 370 27.23 -24.88 30.88
CA ALA A 370 27.29 -24.31 32.23
C ALA A 370 26.57 -25.19 33.26
N THR A 371 25.39 -25.71 32.91
CA THR A 371 24.61 -26.62 33.77
C THR A 371 25.39 -27.90 34.08
N PHE A 372 26.04 -28.49 33.07
CA PHE A 372 26.90 -29.67 33.22
C PHE A 372 28.06 -29.41 34.20
N LEU A 373 28.79 -28.29 34.04
CA LEU A 373 29.87 -27.94 34.94
C LEU A 373 29.39 -27.77 36.39
N CYS A 374 28.25 -27.11 36.59
CA CYS A 374 27.64 -26.97 37.92
C CYS A 374 27.30 -28.32 38.54
N ILE A 375 26.72 -29.24 37.78
CA ILE A 375 26.40 -30.61 38.24
C ILE A 375 27.67 -31.35 38.65
N VAL A 376 28.74 -31.29 37.86
CA VAL A 376 30.01 -31.97 38.17
C VAL A 376 30.62 -31.45 39.47
N ILE A 377 30.66 -30.12 39.65
CA ILE A 377 31.19 -29.51 40.89
C ILE A 377 30.33 -29.91 42.09
N MET A 378 29.00 -29.93 41.94
CA MET A 378 28.06 -30.35 42.98
C MET A 378 28.23 -31.81 43.38
N ILE A 379 28.44 -32.71 42.41
CA ILE A 379 28.72 -34.13 42.67
C ILE A 379 30.05 -34.28 43.42
N ALA A 380 31.08 -33.51 43.07
CA ALA A 380 32.37 -33.53 43.75
C ALA A 380 32.30 -32.97 45.19
N SER A 381 31.52 -31.91 45.43
CA SER A 381 31.40 -31.28 46.74
C SER A 381 30.53 -32.08 47.72
N THR A 382 29.55 -32.85 47.24
CA THR A 382 28.57 -33.55 48.10
C THR A 382 29.20 -34.59 49.04
N PRO A 383 30.12 -35.48 48.60
CA PRO A 383 30.84 -36.41 49.48
C PRO A 383 31.67 -35.69 50.53
N THR A 384 32.34 -34.59 50.16
CA THR A 384 33.16 -33.81 51.10
C THR A 384 32.31 -33.20 52.21
N ALA A 385 31.13 -32.67 51.86
CA ALA A 385 30.17 -32.14 52.83
C ALA A 385 29.59 -33.24 53.74
N HIS A 386 29.31 -34.44 53.18
CA HIS A 386 28.84 -35.59 53.96
C HIS A 386 29.91 -36.08 54.95
N VAL A 387 31.16 -36.27 54.51
CA VAL A 387 32.28 -36.65 55.38
C VAL A 387 32.50 -35.61 56.48
N LEU A 388 32.45 -34.32 56.13
CA LEU A 388 32.56 -33.23 57.11
C LEU A 388 31.44 -33.32 58.16
N SER A 389 30.20 -33.64 57.76
CA SER A 389 29.08 -33.84 58.70
C SER A 389 29.32 -35.01 59.68
N LEU A 390 30.02 -36.07 59.24
CA LEU A 390 30.40 -37.20 60.10
C LEU A 390 31.51 -36.84 61.09
N VAL A 391 32.44 -35.96 60.69
CA VAL A 391 33.46 -35.41 61.60
C VAL A 391 32.81 -34.55 62.68
N TYR A 392 31.86 -33.68 62.30
CA TYR A 392 31.08 -32.87 63.25
C TYR A 392 30.15 -33.71 64.16
N LYS A 393 29.84 -34.98 63.83
CA LYS A 393 29.17 -35.91 64.75
C LYS A 393 30.08 -36.36 65.89
N LYS A 394 31.39 -36.53 65.64
CA LYS A 394 32.37 -37.03 66.61
C LYS A 394 32.86 -35.96 67.59
N PHE A 395 32.93 -34.70 67.15
CA PHE A 395 33.37 -33.58 68.00
C PHE A 395 32.53 -33.36 69.28
N PRO A 396 31.19 -33.31 69.24
CA PRO A 396 30.39 -33.15 70.46
C PRO A 396 30.54 -34.34 71.41
N SER A 397 30.71 -35.58 70.91
CA SER A 397 30.97 -36.74 71.79
C SER A 397 32.34 -36.69 72.48
N VAL A 398 33.38 -36.19 71.81
CA VAL A 398 34.72 -36.07 72.43
C VAL A 398 34.74 -34.97 73.49
N VAL A 399 34.09 -33.83 73.26
CA VAL A 399 33.99 -32.75 74.27
C VAL A 399 33.09 -33.15 75.44
N LYS A 400 31.99 -33.87 75.19
CA LYS A 400 31.12 -34.39 76.26
C LYS A 400 31.83 -35.44 77.12
N ASN A 401 32.70 -36.25 76.52
CA ASN A 401 33.50 -37.25 77.24
C ASN A 401 34.70 -36.62 77.95
N ALA A 402 35.34 -35.59 77.38
CA ALA A 402 36.39 -34.83 78.06
C ALA A 402 35.87 -34.10 79.31
N ASN A 403 34.65 -33.54 79.24
CA ASN A 403 34.00 -32.91 80.39
C ASN A 403 33.50 -33.92 81.45
N LEU A 404 33.38 -35.21 81.10
CA LEU A 404 33.02 -36.28 82.05
C LEU A 404 34.26 -36.89 82.74
N VAL A 405 35.45 -36.72 82.16
CA VAL A 405 36.72 -37.27 82.67
C VAL A 405 37.38 -36.33 83.70
N THR A 406 37.09 -35.03 83.68
CA THR A 406 37.65 -34.06 84.66
C THR A 406 37.06 -34.18 86.08
N THR A 407 36.03 -35.02 86.32
CA THR A 407 35.32 -35.07 87.62
C THR A 407 35.63 -36.32 88.46
N ARG A 408 36.73 -37.02 88.23
CA ARG A 408 37.13 -38.13 89.11
C ARG A 408 38.64 -38.33 89.12
N THR A 409 39.30 -37.92 90.20
CA THR A 409 40.24 -38.68 91.07
C THR A 409 41.23 -37.71 91.71
N GLU A 410 41.22 -37.61 93.05
CA GLU A 410 42.38 -37.70 93.97
C GLU A 410 42.04 -37.08 95.35
N ASP A 411 41.61 -37.94 96.30
CA ASP A 411 42.02 -37.84 97.71
C ASP A 411 43.55 -38.10 97.76
N PRO A 412 44.35 -37.54 98.71
CA PRO A 412 44.64 -38.25 99.98
C PRO A 412 45.17 -37.31 101.13
N PRO A 413 45.86 -37.76 102.21
CA PRO A 413 45.23 -38.18 103.47
C PRO A 413 45.90 -37.64 104.78
N THR A 414 45.36 -38.12 105.92
CA THR A 414 45.98 -38.31 107.28
C THR A 414 46.31 -37.03 108.08
N GLU A 415 46.06 -36.94 109.39
CA GLU A 415 46.20 -37.94 110.46
C GLU A 415 45.46 -37.49 111.75
N THR A 416 45.27 -38.44 112.66
CA THR A 416 44.50 -38.45 113.91
C THR A 416 45.05 -37.57 115.04
N ASN A 417 44.18 -36.96 115.87
CA ASN A 417 44.40 -37.01 117.33
C ASN A 417 43.11 -36.89 118.17
N GLU A 418 42.98 -37.88 119.06
CA GLU A 418 42.49 -37.87 120.45
C GLU A 418 41.21 -37.17 120.92
N GLN A 419 40.62 -37.83 121.90
CA GLN A 419 39.37 -37.58 122.59
C GLN A 419 39.67 -36.97 123.96
N GLU A 420 38.99 -35.88 124.34
CA GLU A 420 38.92 -35.46 125.75
C GLU A 420 37.48 -35.11 126.15
N ASN A 421 37.10 -35.70 127.28
CA ASN A 421 35.82 -35.61 127.95
C ASN A 421 36.05 -34.81 129.25
N TRP A 422 35.16 -33.87 129.57
CA TRP A 422 34.92 -33.38 130.93
C TRP A 422 33.38 -33.42 131.05
N ASN A 423 32.77 -34.25 131.91
CA ASN A 423 32.78 -34.07 133.36
C ASN A 423 32.44 -35.36 134.14
N THR A 424 33.06 -35.42 135.31
CA THR A 424 32.92 -36.28 136.50
C THR A 424 31.51 -36.31 137.14
N PRO A 425 31.28 -37.05 138.24
CA PRO A 425 31.28 -38.51 138.39
C PRO A 425 29.98 -39.01 139.08
N GLU A 426 29.69 -40.31 139.00
CA GLU A 426 29.32 -41.20 140.13
C GLU A 426 29.21 -42.65 139.64
#